data_AF-A0A2G5X0Q2-F1
#
_entry.id   AF-A0A2G5X0Q2-F1
#
_cell.length_a   1.000
_cell.length_b   1.000
_cell.length_c   1.000
_cell.angle_alpha   90.00
_cell.angle_beta   90.00
_cell.angle_gamma   90.00
#
_symmetry.space_group_name_H-M   'P 1'
#
loop_
_entity.id
_entity.type
_entity.pdbx_description
1 polymer ?
#
loop_
_entity_poly.entity_id
_entity_poly.type
_entity_poly.pdbx_seq_one_letter_code
_entity_poly.pdbx_strand_id
1 'polypeptide(L)'
;MEDRKKVNQSMQVMKEGKFFAFLLESLKGISQIIYLENVITGFLILLAITVSSFSLGIIALLSAMIGTLVAKVGGADKTLVSKGLMSYNSVLSGLVLQTFLTGPNVWIVALLGAAITAIFTATLMYFLGNVGIPILTLPFILLTWFVLLSTYKLDSIKLNESLSPQSVANWELHVEGEINLFQAIFNGIGQIFFLTETIPGLLLFLAVFWASRKMGIYAVIGNVVACVTALALGGEHTLIMLGLYSYNAILTILAVSVVYNKKENRYAPITGVVAACMTVPLMASVSIWLLPFGLPALTMPFVLSTWLILGARKVLPNL
;
A
#
# COMPACT_ATOMS: atom_id res chain seq x y z
N MET A 1 -16.57 47.85 -16.69
CA MET A 1 -15.83 47.45 -15.46
C MET A 1 -16.52 46.29 -14.74
N GLU A 2 -17.86 46.26 -14.77
CA GLU A 2 -18.70 45.20 -14.16
C GLU A 2 -18.59 43.83 -14.86
N ASP A 3 -18.50 43.79 -16.19
CA ASP A 3 -18.31 42.54 -16.94
C ASP A 3 -16.97 41.85 -16.66
N ARG A 4 -15.89 42.63 -16.45
CA ARG A 4 -14.59 42.07 -16.04
C ARG A 4 -14.66 41.44 -14.64
N LYS A 5 -15.47 42.00 -13.72
CA LYS A 5 -15.66 41.42 -12.38
C LYS A 5 -16.45 40.10 -12.45
N LYS A 6 -17.52 40.03 -13.25
CA LYS A 6 -18.30 38.80 -13.45
C LYS A 6 -17.49 37.68 -14.10
N VAL A 7 -16.70 38.00 -15.13
CA VAL A 7 -15.80 37.03 -15.78
C VAL A 7 -14.72 36.52 -14.81
N ASN A 8 -14.08 37.40 -14.03
CA ASN A 8 -13.10 37.00 -13.03
C ASN A 8 -13.70 36.11 -11.93
N GLN A 9 -14.90 36.43 -11.44
CA GLN A 9 -15.62 35.64 -10.45
C GLN A 9 -15.98 34.24 -10.99
N SER A 10 -16.47 34.15 -12.25
CA SER A 10 -16.78 32.86 -12.88
C SER A 10 -15.54 31.97 -13.09
N MET A 11 -14.40 32.56 -13.48
CA MET A 11 -13.13 31.84 -13.59
C MET A 11 -12.61 31.37 -12.24
N GLN A 12 -12.81 32.16 -11.18
CA GLN A 12 -12.42 31.79 -9.83
C GLN A 12 -13.23 30.60 -9.32
N VAL A 13 -14.56 30.64 -9.45
CA VAL A 13 -15.45 29.52 -9.06
C VAL A 13 -15.10 28.24 -9.83
N MET A 14 -14.78 28.35 -11.12
CA MET A 14 -14.35 27.20 -11.93
C MET A 14 -12.99 26.64 -11.48
N LYS A 15 -12.04 27.50 -11.09
CA LYS A 15 -10.74 27.08 -10.56
C LYS A 15 -10.88 26.39 -9.20
N GLU A 16 -11.70 26.95 -8.31
CA GLU A 16 -12.01 26.37 -6.99
C GLU A 16 -12.66 24.99 -7.14
N GLY A 17 -13.63 24.84 -8.05
CA GLY A 17 -14.24 23.54 -8.35
C GLY A 17 -13.26 22.49 -8.88
N LYS A 18 -12.31 22.91 -9.74
CA LYS A 18 -11.26 22.01 -10.28
C LYS A 18 -10.25 21.57 -9.21
N PHE A 19 -9.85 22.49 -8.33
CA PHE A 19 -8.94 22.18 -7.22
C PHE A 19 -9.61 21.24 -6.21
N PHE A 20 -10.87 21.51 -5.86
CA PHE A 20 -11.63 20.64 -4.95
C PHE A 20 -11.75 19.22 -5.52
N ALA A 21 -12.14 19.08 -6.79
CA ALA A 21 -12.19 17.77 -7.45
C ALA A 21 -10.83 17.04 -7.41
N PHE A 22 -9.74 17.76 -7.69
CA PHE A 22 -8.39 17.22 -7.59
C PHE A 22 -8.03 16.71 -6.18
N LEU A 23 -8.42 17.43 -5.14
CA LEU A 23 -8.21 17.01 -3.76
C LEU A 23 -9.03 15.75 -3.42
N LEU A 24 -10.29 15.67 -3.85
CA LEU A 24 -11.14 14.50 -3.64
C LEU A 24 -10.57 13.25 -4.33
N GLU A 25 -10.07 13.39 -5.55
CA GLU A 25 -9.41 12.30 -6.30
C GLU A 25 -8.12 11.85 -5.60
N SER A 26 -7.36 12.79 -5.04
CA SER A 26 -6.15 12.50 -4.26
C SER A 26 -6.49 11.71 -3.00
N LEU A 27 -7.54 12.10 -2.26
CA LEU A 27 -8.02 11.37 -1.08
C LEU A 27 -8.54 9.97 -1.44
N LYS A 28 -9.24 9.80 -2.57
CA LYS A 28 -9.57 8.46 -3.07
C LYS A 28 -8.32 7.64 -3.36
N GLY A 29 -7.25 8.26 -3.87
CA GLY A 29 -5.95 7.62 -4.04
C GLY A 29 -5.41 6.99 -2.76
N ILE A 30 -5.56 7.68 -1.63
CA ILE A 30 -5.15 7.16 -0.31
C ILE A 30 -6.01 5.93 0.07
N SER A 31 -7.32 5.98 -0.12
CA SER A 31 -8.20 4.84 0.20
C SER A 31 -8.01 3.64 -0.73
N GLN A 32 -7.55 3.86 -1.97
CA GLN A 32 -7.28 2.79 -2.93
C GLN A 32 -6.13 1.86 -2.51
N ILE A 33 -5.26 2.28 -1.58
CA ILE A 33 -4.23 1.41 -1.00
C ILE A 33 -4.85 0.13 -0.40
N ILE A 34 -6.08 0.23 0.13
CA ILE A 34 -6.85 -0.89 0.68
C ILE A 34 -8.08 -1.23 -0.17
N TYR A 35 -8.04 -0.94 -1.48
CA TYR A 35 -9.10 -1.25 -2.46
C TYR A 35 -10.45 -0.55 -2.24
N LEU A 36 -10.44 0.60 -1.56
CA LEU A 36 -11.66 1.36 -1.30
C LEU A 36 -11.67 2.63 -2.15
N GLU A 37 -12.75 2.88 -2.87
CA GLU A 37 -12.99 4.13 -3.60
C GLU A 37 -13.85 5.07 -2.74
N ASN A 38 -13.29 5.69 -1.70
CA ASN A 38 -14.06 6.51 -0.77
C ASN A 38 -13.23 7.67 -0.18
N VAL A 39 -13.68 8.90 -0.42
CA VAL A 39 -13.00 10.12 0.06
C VAL A 39 -12.90 10.18 1.58
N ILE A 40 -13.97 9.84 2.30
CA ILE A 40 -14.01 9.90 3.77
C ILE A 40 -13.05 8.88 4.34
N THR A 41 -13.03 7.66 3.81
CA THR A 41 -12.04 6.65 4.19
C THR A 41 -10.61 7.11 3.91
N GLY A 42 -10.36 7.76 2.76
CA GLY A 42 -9.06 8.35 2.44
C GLY A 42 -8.62 9.40 3.45
N PHE A 43 -9.56 10.27 3.88
CA PHE A 43 -9.32 11.25 4.92
C PHE A 43 -9.07 10.60 6.30
N LEU A 44 -9.83 9.57 6.68
CA LEU A 44 -9.62 8.85 7.94
C LEU A 44 -8.28 8.10 7.97
N ILE A 45 -7.85 7.53 6.84
CA ILE A 45 -6.51 6.93 6.71
C ILE A 45 -5.44 8.02 6.84
N LEU A 46 -5.60 9.16 6.16
CA LEU A 46 -4.68 10.28 6.28
C LEU A 46 -4.58 10.77 7.73
N LEU A 47 -5.70 10.83 8.45
CA LEU A 47 -5.73 11.16 9.88
C LEU A 47 -4.96 10.12 10.70
N ALA A 48 -5.17 8.82 10.45
CA ALA A 48 -4.43 7.75 11.13
C ALA A 48 -2.90 7.88 10.93
N ILE A 49 -2.46 8.13 9.70
CA ILE A 49 -1.04 8.38 9.38
C ILE A 49 -0.55 9.64 10.10
N THR A 50 -1.33 10.71 10.11
CA THR A 50 -0.97 11.99 10.75
C THR A 50 -0.86 11.86 12.27
N VAL A 51 -1.73 11.04 12.89
CA VAL A 51 -1.70 10.73 14.32
C VAL A 51 -0.43 9.96 14.70
N SER A 52 0.07 9.07 13.84
CA SER A 52 1.39 8.44 14.03
C SER A 52 2.52 9.45 13.82
N SER A 53 2.49 10.18 12.70
CA SER A 53 3.49 11.18 12.38
C SER A 53 2.93 12.27 11.47
N PHE A 54 2.97 13.51 11.93
CA PHE A 54 2.55 14.66 11.16
C PHE A 54 3.32 14.80 9.82
N SER A 55 4.62 14.47 9.84
CA SER A 55 5.48 14.45 8.64
C SER A 55 4.99 13.42 7.62
N LEU A 56 4.71 12.18 8.06
CA LEU A 56 4.17 11.14 7.18
C LEU A 56 2.80 11.50 6.62
N GLY A 57 1.95 12.17 7.41
CA GLY A 57 0.65 12.68 6.95
C GLY A 57 0.80 13.65 5.77
N ILE A 58 1.71 14.63 5.90
CA ILE A 58 1.97 15.58 4.81
C ILE A 58 2.53 14.86 3.57
N ILE A 59 3.51 13.97 3.75
CA ILE A 59 4.10 13.21 2.65
C ILE A 59 3.04 12.36 1.94
N ALA A 60 2.14 11.70 2.67
CA ALA A 60 1.06 10.91 2.08
C ALA A 60 0.14 11.78 1.21
N LEU A 61 -0.31 12.93 1.73
CA LEU A 61 -1.19 13.84 1.01
C LEU A 61 -0.51 14.42 -0.25
N LEU A 62 0.72 14.93 -0.11
CA LEU A 62 1.47 15.49 -1.23
C LEU A 62 1.77 14.43 -2.29
N SER A 63 2.12 13.21 -1.88
CA SER A 63 2.36 12.10 -2.82
C SER A 63 1.09 11.70 -3.57
N ALA A 64 -0.07 11.71 -2.91
CA ALA A 64 -1.36 11.47 -3.55
C ALA A 64 -1.68 12.55 -4.60
N MET A 65 -1.43 13.82 -4.25
CA MET A 65 -1.61 14.97 -5.14
C MET A 65 -0.65 14.89 -6.33
N ILE A 66 0.62 14.55 -6.10
CA ILE A 66 1.63 14.37 -7.16
C ILE A 66 1.19 13.28 -8.13
N GLY A 67 0.84 12.09 -7.65
CA GLY A 67 0.40 10.99 -8.52
C GLY A 67 -0.83 11.35 -9.34
N THR A 68 -1.81 12.02 -8.71
CA THR A 68 -3.02 12.50 -9.38
C THR A 68 -2.69 13.57 -10.43
N LEU A 69 -1.75 14.48 -10.13
CA LEU A 69 -1.34 15.55 -11.03
C LEU A 69 -0.60 14.99 -12.24
N VAL A 70 0.37 14.10 -12.02
CA VAL A 70 1.10 13.41 -13.10
C VAL A 70 0.12 12.69 -14.02
N ALA A 71 -0.88 11.99 -13.48
CA ALA A 71 -1.89 11.32 -14.27
C ALA A 71 -2.74 12.28 -15.10
N LYS A 72 -3.18 13.41 -14.52
CA LYS A 72 -3.96 14.43 -15.24
C LYS A 72 -3.16 15.12 -16.34
N VAL A 73 -1.94 15.55 -16.03
CA VAL A 73 -1.04 16.22 -16.98
C VAL A 73 -0.64 15.26 -18.11
N GLY A 74 -0.38 14.00 -17.77
CA GLY A 74 -0.09 12.94 -18.73
C GLY A 74 -1.30 12.47 -19.56
N GLY A 75 -2.50 13.00 -19.32
CA GLY A 75 -3.70 12.66 -20.10
C GLY A 75 -4.22 11.25 -19.84
N ALA A 76 -4.00 10.68 -18.65
CA ALA A 76 -4.51 9.37 -18.27
C ALA A 76 -6.06 9.33 -18.33
N ASP A 77 -6.61 8.12 -18.44
CA ASP A 77 -8.06 7.91 -18.48
C ASP A 77 -8.74 8.58 -17.27
N LYS A 78 -9.74 9.42 -17.55
CA LYS A 78 -10.44 10.23 -16.54
C LYS A 78 -11.13 9.36 -15.50
N THR A 79 -11.59 8.16 -15.86
CA THR A 79 -12.23 7.23 -14.92
C THR A 79 -11.18 6.71 -13.94
N LEU A 80 -10.01 6.27 -14.42
CA LEU A 80 -8.92 5.83 -13.55
C LEU A 80 -8.48 6.91 -12.56
N VAL A 81 -8.34 8.16 -13.04
CA VAL A 81 -8.00 9.31 -12.18
C VAL A 81 -9.12 9.59 -11.17
N SER A 82 -10.38 9.64 -11.61
CA SER A 82 -11.53 9.93 -10.74
C SER A 82 -11.76 8.92 -9.62
N LYS A 83 -11.25 7.70 -9.81
CA LYS A 83 -11.28 6.60 -8.84
C LYS A 83 -10.05 6.57 -7.94
N GLY A 84 -9.04 7.41 -8.17
CA GLY A 84 -7.79 7.42 -7.40
C GLY A 84 -6.82 6.28 -7.76
N LEU A 85 -7.04 5.55 -8.86
CA LEU A 85 -6.24 4.37 -9.21
C LEU A 85 -4.83 4.72 -9.72
N MET A 86 -4.57 5.99 -10.02
CA MET A 86 -3.28 6.45 -10.53
C MET A 86 -2.31 6.96 -9.44
N SER A 87 -2.76 7.11 -8.19
CA SER A 87 -1.98 7.80 -7.14
C SER A 87 -1.65 6.96 -5.91
N TYR A 88 -2.31 5.82 -5.67
CA TYR A 88 -2.06 5.01 -4.46
C TYR A 88 -0.62 4.48 -4.37
N ASN A 89 -0.03 4.07 -5.51
CA ASN A 89 1.37 3.64 -5.54
C ASN A 89 2.31 4.81 -5.20
N SER A 90 2.03 6.03 -5.69
CA SER A 90 2.80 7.22 -5.33
C SER A 90 2.77 7.50 -3.83
N VAL A 91 1.62 7.32 -3.17
CA VAL A 91 1.48 7.47 -1.71
C VAL A 91 2.37 6.49 -0.97
N LEU A 92 2.33 5.19 -1.31
CA LEU A 92 3.16 4.17 -0.69
C LEU A 92 4.66 4.45 -0.87
N SER A 93 5.06 4.89 -2.07
CA SER A 93 6.46 5.25 -2.34
C SER A 93 6.91 6.45 -1.52
N GLY A 94 6.09 7.49 -1.41
CA GLY A 94 6.41 8.64 -0.57
C GLY A 94 6.57 8.24 0.90
N LEU A 95 5.62 7.47 1.43
CA LEU A 95 5.65 7.00 2.81
C LEU A 95 6.90 6.16 3.10
N VAL A 96 7.19 5.14 2.29
CA VAL A 96 8.28 4.22 2.55
C VAL A 96 9.66 4.90 2.46
N LEU A 97 9.82 5.83 1.51
CA LEU A 97 11.06 6.58 1.36
C LEU A 97 11.24 7.55 2.51
N GLN A 98 10.15 8.17 3.00
CA GLN A 98 10.20 9.00 4.20
C GLN A 98 10.50 8.19 5.46
N THR A 99 10.11 6.92 5.52
CA THR A 99 10.36 6.02 6.66
C THR A 99 11.79 5.49 6.68
N PHE A 100 12.32 5.06 5.52
CA PHE A 100 13.60 4.35 5.47
C PHE A 100 14.81 5.20 5.07
N LEU A 101 14.60 6.43 4.60
CA LEU A 101 15.70 7.36 4.32
C LEU A 101 15.86 8.37 5.45
N THR A 102 17.07 8.91 5.56
CA THR A 102 17.43 9.95 6.52
C THR A 102 18.22 11.09 5.86
N GLY A 103 18.39 12.20 6.57
CA GLY A 103 19.12 13.38 6.13
C GLY A 103 18.23 14.47 5.52
N PRO A 104 18.85 15.58 5.07
CA PRO A 104 18.14 16.82 4.75
C PRO A 104 17.28 16.72 3.48
N ASN A 105 17.58 15.77 2.59
CA ASN A 105 16.93 15.67 1.27
C ASN A 105 15.76 14.68 1.25
N VAL A 106 15.42 14.02 2.36
CA VAL A 106 14.46 12.90 2.38
C VAL A 106 13.09 13.28 1.80
N TRP A 107 12.58 14.47 2.13
CA TRP A 107 11.31 14.98 1.60
C TRP A 107 11.34 15.11 0.08
N ILE A 108 12.42 15.66 -0.46
CA ILE A 108 12.58 15.85 -1.91
C ILE A 108 12.65 14.50 -2.60
N VAL A 109 13.45 13.57 -2.06
CA VAL A 109 13.59 12.21 -2.61
C VAL A 109 12.26 11.46 -2.55
N ALA A 110 11.51 11.55 -1.44
CA ALA A 110 10.20 10.93 -1.29
C ALA A 110 9.18 11.45 -2.31
N LEU A 111 9.09 12.78 -2.49
CA LEU A 111 8.15 13.41 -3.43
C LEU A 111 8.53 13.18 -4.90
N LEU A 112 9.83 13.20 -5.23
CA LEU A 112 10.31 12.81 -6.57
C LEU A 112 10.04 11.33 -6.82
N GLY A 113 10.27 10.47 -5.83
CA GLY A 113 9.93 9.05 -5.89
C GLY A 113 8.43 8.86 -6.16
N ALA A 114 7.56 9.60 -5.48
CA ALA A 114 6.12 9.57 -5.73
C ALA A 114 5.77 9.93 -7.19
N ALA A 115 6.44 10.94 -7.77
CA ALA A 115 6.25 11.33 -9.17
C ALA A 115 6.72 10.24 -10.16
N ILE A 116 7.92 9.69 -9.95
CA ILE A 116 8.47 8.60 -10.77
C ILE A 116 7.57 7.36 -10.68
N THR A 117 7.05 7.06 -9.48
CA THR A 117 6.12 5.94 -9.29
C THR A 117 4.85 6.10 -10.12
N ALA A 118 4.33 7.32 -10.27
CA ALA A 118 3.13 7.56 -11.07
C ALA A 118 3.37 7.25 -12.55
N ILE A 119 4.54 7.64 -13.07
CA ILE A 119 4.98 7.30 -14.44
C ILE A 119 5.14 5.79 -14.58
N PHE A 120 5.75 5.15 -13.58
CA PHE A 120 5.96 3.70 -13.61
C PHE A 120 4.65 2.92 -13.49
N THR A 121 3.69 3.45 -12.73
CA THR A 121 2.32 2.95 -12.62
C THR A 121 1.67 2.92 -14.00
N ALA A 122 1.68 4.03 -14.74
CA ALA A 122 1.13 4.09 -16.10
C ALA A 122 1.83 3.09 -17.04
N THR A 123 3.16 2.98 -16.94
CA THR A 123 3.97 2.05 -17.74
C THR A 123 3.57 0.59 -17.49
N LEU A 124 3.48 0.18 -16.22
CA LEU A 124 3.11 -1.18 -15.86
C LEU A 124 1.63 -1.48 -16.18
N MET A 125 0.75 -0.48 -16.12
CA MET A 125 -0.65 -0.66 -16.52
C MET A 125 -0.76 -1.00 -18.01
N TYR A 126 0.07 -0.38 -18.86
CA TYR A 126 0.13 -0.73 -20.27
C TYR A 126 0.60 -2.18 -20.48
N PHE A 127 1.73 -2.57 -19.89
CA PHE A 127 2.30 -3.91 -20.10
C PHE A 127 1.44 -5.03 -19.49
N LEU A 128 1.02 -4.89 -18.23
CA LEU A 128 0.25 -5.93 -17.54
C LEU A 128 -1.23 -5.94 -17.94
N GLY A 129 -1.75 -4.81 -18.43
CA GLY A 129 -3.09 -4.73 -19.01
C GLY A 129 -3.27 -5.67 -20.20
N ASN A 130 -2.25 -5.79 -21.05
CA ASN A 130 -2.28 -6.66 -22.23
C ASN A 130 -2.40 -8.16 -21.90
N VAL A 131 -1.90 -8.57 -20.74
CA VAL A 131 -2.03 -9.95 -20.24
C VAL A 131 -3.21 -10.12 -19.27
N GLY A 132 -3.96 -9.05 -19.00
CA GLY A 132 -5.14 -9.05 -18.11
C GLY A 132 -4.80 -9.28 -16.65
N ILE A 133 -3.67 -8.78 -16.16
CA ILE A 133 -3.24 -8.88 -14.75
C ILE A 133 -3.19 -7.47 -14.15
N PRO A 134 -3.72 -7.24 -12.94
CA PRO A 134 -3.62 -5.92 -12.31
C PRO A 134 -2.19 -5.63 -11.86
N ILE A 135 -1.79 -4.36 -11.93
CA ILE A 135 -0.46 -3.90 -11.50
C ILE A 135 -0.23 -4.00 -9.98
N LEU A 136 -1.33 -3.98 -9.20
CA LEU A 136 -1.31 -3.98 -7.74
C LEU A 136 -0.33 -2.92 -7.21
N THR A 137 0.51 -3.27 -6.24
CA THR A 137 1.51 -2.38 -5.64
C THR A 137 2.92 -2.54 -6.23
N LEU A 138 3.05 -3.25 -7.36
CA LEU A 138 4.35 -3.49 -8.01
C LEU A 138 5.13 -2.21 -8.37
N PRO A 139 4.51 -1.14 -8.91
CA PRO A 139 5.25 0.09 -9.22
C PRO A 139 5.96 0.68 -8.00
N PHE A 140 5.28 0.67 -6.85
CA PHE A 140 5.83 1.09 -5.57
C PHE A 140 7.01 0.21 -5.15
N ILE A 141 6.82 -1.12 -5.13
CA ILE A 141 7.85 -2.08 -4.66
C ILE A 141 9.16 -1.90 -5.44
N LEU A 142 9.07 -1.91 -6.76
CA LEU A 142 10.24 -1.86 -7.64
C LEU A 142 10.96 -0.51 -7.53
N LEU A 143 10.22 0.61 -7.50
CA LEU A 143 10.86 1.92 -7.32
C LEU A 143 11.59 1.97 -5.97
N THR A 144 10.94 1.55 -4.90
CA THR A 144 11.52 1.58 -3.56
C THR A 144 12.81 0.78 -3.52
N TRP A 145 12.82 -0.46 -4.03
CA TRP A 145 14.05 -1.25 -4.07
C TRP A 145 15.17 -0.57 -4.87
N PHE A 146 14.87 0.02 -6.03
CA PHE A 146 15.89 0.75 -6.78
C PHE A 146 16.44 1.97 -6.03
N VAL A 147 15.58 2.75 -5.37
CA VAL A 147 16.03 3.92 -4.60
C VAL A 147 16.86 3.49 -3.39
N LEU A 148 16.41 2.48 -2.64
CA LEU A 148 17.15 1.98 -1.47
C LEU A 148 18.50 1.37 -1.88
N LEU A 149 18.57 0.61 -2.99
CA LEU A 149 19.86 0.09 -3.48
C LEU A 149 20.81 1.21 -3.95
N SER A 150 20.27 2.31 -4.47
CA SER A 150 21.09 3.41 -4.98
C SER A 150 21.90 4.11 -3.88
N THR A 151 21.44 4.07 -2.63
CA THR A 151 22.13 4.72 -1.49
C THR A 151 23.50 4.10 -1.21
N TYR A 152 23.72 2.85 -1.58
CA TYR A 152 25.04 2.20 -1.46
C TYR A 152 26.09 2.76 -2.44
N LYS A 153 25.66 3.55 -3.43
CA LYS A 153 26.54 4.19 -4.42
C LYS A 153 26.38 5.72 -4.49
N LEU A 154 25.36 6.29 -3.84
CA LEU A 154 25.04 7.72 -3.87
C LEU A 154 25.00 8.29 -2.45
N ASP A 155 25.96 9.14 -2.08
CA ASP A 155 26.08 9.71 -0.72
C ASP A 155 24.99 10.76 -0.40
N SER A 156 24.34 11.32 -1.42
CA SER A 156 23.28 12.33 -1.24
C SER A 156 21.98 11.76 -0.66
N ILE A 157 21.84 10.43 -0.64
CA ILE A 157 20.65 9.71 -0.14
C ILE A 157 21.14 8.68 0.88
N LYS A 158 20.71 8.80 2.13
CA LYS A 158 21.18 7.94 3.23
C LYS A 158 20.06 7.04 3.73
N LEU A 159 20.38 5.77 3.96
CA LEU A 159 19.48 4.82 4.62
C LEU A 159 19.47 5.08 6.13
N ASN A 160 18.32 4.85 6.74
CA ASN A 160 18.20 4.63 8.18
C ASN A 160 18.91 3.32 8.56
N GLU A 161 19.57 3.30 9.71
CA GLU A 161 20.32 2.15 10.27
C GLU A 161 19.48 0.86 10.42
N SER A 162 18.15 0.98 10.47
CA SER A 162 17.22 -0.16 10.48
C SER A 162 17.34 -1.09 9.27
N LEU A 163 17.88 -0.61 8.15
CA LEU A 163 18.11 -1.41 6.94
C LEU A 163 19.61 -1.55 6.68
N SER A 164 20.13 -2.76 6.90
CA SER A 164 21.51 -3.11 6.60
C SER A 164 21.59 -4.47 5.89
N PRO A 165 22.52 -4.66 4.94
CA PRO A 165 22.78 -5.96 4.35
C PRO A 165 23.21 -6.98 5.41
N GLN A 166 22.58 -8.14 5.42
CA GLN A 166 22.92 -9.23 6.37
C GLN A 166 23.18 -10.54 5.63
N SER A 167 24.01 -11.41 6.23
CA SER A 167 24.31 -12.73 5.68
C SER A 167 23.26 -13.76 6.12
N VAL A 168 22.64 -14.44 5.14
CA VAL A 168 21.73 -15.57 5.42
C VAL A 168 22.43 -16.70 6.19
N ALA A 169 23.74 -16.87 6.02
CA ALA A 169 24.50 -17.89 6.76
C ALA A 169 24.56 -17.63 8.27
N ASN A 170 24.35 -16.39 8.71
CA ASN A 170 24.35 -15.99 10.11
C ASN A 170 22.94 -15.68 10.63
N TRP A 171 21.90 -15.97 9.83
CA TRP A 171 20.52 -15.70 10.22
C TRP A 171 20.03 -16.78 11.18
N GLU A 172 19.44 -16.36 12.29
CA GLU A 172 18.84 -17.24 13.29
C GLU A 172 17.33 -17.00 13.36
N LEU A 173 16.57 -18.09 13.44
CA LEU A 173 15.13 -18.03 13.61
C LEU A 173 14.80 -17.77 15.08
N HIS A 174 14.21 -16.62 15.38
CA HIS A 174 13.79 -16.26 16.74
C HIS A 174 12.28 -16.51 16.94
N VAL A 175 11.98 -17.60 17.64
CA VAL A 175 10.61 -18.04 17.99
C VAL A 175 10.36 -17.98 19.50
N GLU A 176 11.14 -17.14 20.20
CA GLU A 176 11.05 -16.97 21.65
C GLU A 176 10.28 -15.70 22.00
N GLY A 177 9.79 -15.65 23.25
CA GLY A 177 9.09 -14.48 23.79
C GLY A 177 7.57 -14.52 23.65
N GLU A 178 6.91 -13.69 24.45
CA GLU A 178 5.45 -13.59 24.48
C GLU A 178 4.92 -12.79 23.28
N ILE A 179 3.78 -13.23 22.76
CA ILE A 179 3.10 -12.57 21.65
C ILE A 179 1.89 -11.82 22.19
N ASN A 180 1.98 -10.49 22.19
CA ASN A 180 0.84 -9.62 22.38
C ASN A 180 -0.02 -9.60 21.09
N LEU A 181 -0.96 -10.55 21.00
CA LEU A 181 -1.87 -10.67 19.86
C LEU A 181 -2.69 -9.40 19.61
N PHE A 182 -3.04 -8.66 20.66
CA PHE A 182 -3.78 -7.41 20.53
C PHE A 182 -2.94 -6.39 19.74
N GLN A 183 -1.69 -6.18 20.13
CA GLN A 183 -0.77 -5.31 19.41
C GLN A 183 -0.50 -5.83 17.99
N ALA A 184 -0.26 -7.13 17.82
CA ALA A 184 0.00 -7.74 16.51
C ALA A 184 -1.15 -7.48 15.51
N ILE A 185 -2.40 -7.54 15.96
CA ILE A 185 -3.57 -7.27 15.11
C ILE A 185 -3.59 -5.81 14.64
N PHE A 186 -3.43 -4.84 15.53
CA PHE A 186 -3.47 -3.43 15.13
C PHE A 186 -2.24 -3.02 14.32
N ASN A 187 -1.07 -3.57 14.64
CA ASN A 187 0.13 -3.43 13.82
C ASN A 187 -0.07 -4.04 12.44
N GLY A 188 -0.75 -5.18 12.34
CA GLY A 188 -1.03 -5.84 11.06
C GLY A 188 -1.74 -4.95 10.04
N ILE A 189 -2.73 -4.15 10.44
CA ILE A 189 -3.34 -3.18 9.52
C ILE A 189 -2.51 -1.90 9.39
N GLY A 190 -1.83 -1.47 10.46
CA GLY A 190 -0.92 -0.32 10.47
C GLY A 190 0.22 -0.44 9.47
N GLN A 191 0.81 -1.64 9.34
CA GLN A 191 1.93 -1.92 8.46
C GLN A 191 1.63 -1.75 6.97
N ILE A 192 0.34 -1.74 6.56
CA ILE A 192 -0.05 -1.36 5.19
C ILE A 192 0.47 0.05 4.85
N PHE A 193 0.57 0.92 5.86
CA PHE A 193 1.03 2.31 5.75
C PHE A 193 2.32 2.56 6.56
N PHE A 194 3.07 1.49 6.90
CA PHE A 194 4.31 1.54 7.70
C PHE A 194 4.13 2.10 9.12
N LEU A 195 2.95 1.91 9.72
CA LEU A 195 2.63 2.36 11.08
C LEU A 195 2.75 1.17 12.06
N THR A 196 3.25 1.43 13.26
CA THR A 196 3.56 0.41 14.28
C THR A 196 2.81 0.62 15.60
N GLU A 197 1.95 1.63 15.64
CA GLU A 197 1.23 2.05 16.82
C GLU A 197 -0.24 1.61 16.78
N THR A 198 -0.76 1.17 17.92
CA THR A 198 -2.10 0.62 18.07
C THR A 198 -3.20 1.62 17.67
N ILE A 199 -3.04 2.91 18.03
CA ILE A 199 -4.06 3.95 17.81
C ILE A 199 -4.30 4.18 16.30
N PRO A 200 -3.26 4.44 15.48
CA PRO A 200 -3.39 4.44 14.02
C PRO A 200 -4.02 3.16 13.48
N GLY A 201 -3.62 1.98 13.96
CA GLY A 201 -4.23 0.71 13.55
C GLY A 201 -5.74 0.65 13.81
N LEU A 202 -6.20 1.14 14.96
CA LEU A 202 -7.62 1.22 15.29
C LEU A 202 -8.36 2.18 14.35
N LEU A 203 -7.79 3.36 14.09
CA LEU A 203 -8.35 4.34 13.17
C LEU A 203 -8.46 3.78 11.74
N LEU A 204 -7.48 2.98 11.30
CA LEU A 204 -7.51 2.31 10.00
C LEU A 204 -8.63 1.28 9.93
N PHE A 205 -8.83 0.45 10.95
CA PHE A 205 -9.97 -0.46 10.98
C PHE A 205 -11.30 0.29 10.90
N LEU A 206 -11.46 1.36 11.68
CA LEU A 206 -12.65 2.22 11.63
C LEU A 206 -12.86 2.79 10.22
N ALA A 207 -11.79 3.23 9.54
CA ALA A 207 -11.87 3.74 8.17
C ALA A 207 -12.34 2.67 7.16
N VAL A 208 -11.90 1.41 7.31
CA VAL A 208 -12.34 0.29 6.47
C VAL A 208 -13.80 -0.05 6.74
N PHE A 209 -14.19 -0.19 8.01
CA PHE A 209 -15.56 -0.51 8.41
C PHE A 209 -16.56 0.58 8.02
N TRP A 210 -16.13 1.85 8.09
CA TRP A 210 -16.90 3.00 7.62
C TRP A 210 -17.26 2.89 6.13
N ALA A 211 -16.29 2.52 5.29
CA ALA A 211 -16.52 2.37 3.85
C ALA A 211 -17.31 1.10 3.50
N SER A 212 -17.00 -0.03 4.15
CA SER A 212 -17.68 -1.29 3.89
C SER A 212 -17.48 -2.29 5.03
N ARG A 213 -18.58 -2.69 5.68
CA ARG A 213 -18.58 -3.76 6.69
C ARG A 213 -17.99 -5.07 6.16
N LYS A 214 -18.25 -5.41 4.89
CA LYS A 214 -17.69 -6.62 4.24
C LYS A 214 -16.17 -6.55 4.14
N MET A 215 -15.63 -5.41 3.71
CA MET A 215 -14.18 -5.21 3.62
C MET A 215 -13.52 -5.19 5.01
N GLY A 216 -14.17 -4.58 6.00
CA GLY A 216 -13.71 -4.60 7.39
C GLY A 216 -13.62 -6.03 7.96
N ILE A 217 -14.63 -6.86 7.71
CA ILE A 217 -14.61 -8.29 8.10
C ILE A 217 -13.46 -9.03 7.40
N TYR A 218 -13.27 -8.84 6.09
CA TYR A 218 -12.15 -9.47 5.39
C TYR A 218 -10.79 -9.02 5.89
N ALA A 219 -10.62 -7.75 6.23
CA ALA A 219 -9.39 -7.26 6.83
C ALA A 219 -9.11 -7.96 8.18
N VAL A 220 -10.12 -8.14 9.03
CA VAL A 220 -9.98 -8.89 10.29
C VAL A 220 -9.63 -10.35 10.01
N ILE A 221 -10.32 -11.01 9.07
CA ILE A 221 -10.06 -12.42 8.72
C ILE A 221 -8.63 -12.60 8.20
N GLY A 222 -8.19 -11.77 7.25
CA GLY A 222 -6.85 -11.86 6.68
C GLY A 222 -5.76 -11.71 7.74
N ASN A 223 -5.97 -10.78 8.68
CA ASN A 223 -5.05 -10.55 9.79
C ASN A 223 -4.96 -11.77 10.74
N VAL A 224 -6.12 -12.27 11.20
CA VAL A 224 -6.18 -13.42 12.12
C VAL A 224 -5.62 -14.67 11.46
N VAL A 225 -6.03 -14.97 10.22
CA VAL A 225 -5.59 -16.15 9.49
C VAL A 225 -4.08 -16.14 9.27
N ALA A 226 -3.50 -14.99 8.92
CA ALA A 226 -2.04 -14.89 8.75
C ALA A 226 -1.30 -15.09 10.08
N CYS A 227 -1.79 -14.49 11.17
CA CYS A 227 -1.21 -14.67 12.49
C CYS A 227 -1.24 -16.15 12.91
N VAL A 228 -2.41 -16.81 12.79
CA VAL A 228 -2.55 -18.25 13.10
C VAL A 228 -1.66 -19.10 12.19
N THR A 229 -1.59 -18.79 10.90
CA THR A 229 -0.73 -19.52 9.95
C THR A 229 0.75 -19.35 10.30
N ALA A 230 1.18 -18.14 10.66
CA ALA A 230 2.56 -17.89 11.08
C ALA A 230 2.90 -18.66 12.36
N LEU A 231 2.02 -18.65 13.37
CA LEU A 231 2.20 -19.43 14.60
C LEU A 231 2.26 -20.94 14.31
N ALA A 232 1.34 -21.45 13.48
CA ALA A 232 1.29 -22.86 13.13
C ALA A 232 2.53 -23.34 12.37
N LEU A 233 3.18 -22.45 11.61
CA LEU A 233 4.41 -22.75 10.87
C LEU A 233 5.70 -22.44 11.65
N GLY A 234 5.60 -21.97 12.90
CA GLY A 234 6.78 -21.57 13.69
C GLY A 234 7.48 -20.32 13.14
N GLY A 235 6.69 -19.36 12.64
CA GLY A 235 7.18 -18.08 12.14
C GLY A 235 7.82 -17.22 13.23
N GLU A 236 8.69 -16.31 12.82
CA GLU A 236 9.43 -15.44 13.74
C GLU A 236 8.49 -14.56 14.58
N HIS A 237 8.64 -14.59 15.91
CA HIS A 237 7.74 -13.91 16.83
C HIS A 237 7.79 -12.37 16.66
N THR A 238 8.96 -11.82 16.36
CA THR A 238 9.14 -10.39 16.08
C THR A 238 8.32 -9.95 14.87
N LEU A 239 8.33 -10.73 13.78
CA LEU A 239 7.54 -10.43 12.58
C LEU A 239 6.03 -10.54 12.84
N ILE A 240 5.60 -11.48 13.68
CA ILE A 240 4.20 -11.60 14.11
C ILE A 240 3.78 -10.36 14.90
N MET A 241 4.58 -9.97 15.91
CA MET A 241 4.33 -8.82 16.79
C MET A 241 4.31 -7.49 16.04
N LEU A 242 5.21 -7.32 15.07
CA LEU A 242 5.24 -6.15 14.21
C LEU A 242 4.12 -6.16 13.16
N GLY A 243 3.34 -7.24 13.04
CA GLY A 243 2.25 -7.36 12.07
C GLY A 243 2.71 -7.63 10.64
N LEU A 244 3.98 -8.02 10.45
CA LEU A 244 4.63 -8.11 9.14
C LEU A 244 4.15 -9.31 8.30
N TYR A 245 3.67 -10.36 8.95
CA TYR A 245 2.94 -11.45 8.25
C TYR A 245 1.51 -11.04 7.86
N SER A 246 0.87 -10.18 8.64
CA SER A 246 -0.57 -9.88 8.52
C SER A 246 -0.91 -8.89 7.43
N TYR A 247 -0.16 -7.80 7.24
CA TYR A 247 -0.57 -6.74 6.31
C TYR A 247 -0.67 -7.24 4.85
N ASN A 248 0.26 -8.12 4.44
CA ASN A 248 0.22 -8.74 3.12
C ASN A 248 -1.05 -9.59 2.95
N ALA A 249 -1.41 -10.38 3.96
CA ALA A 249 -2.61 -11.20 3.95
C ALA A 249 -3.90 -10.37 3.91
N ILE A 250 -3.95 -9.26 4.65
CA ILE A 250 -5.05 -8.29 4.60
C ILE A 250 -5.23 -7.77 3.18
N LEU A 251 -4.16 -7.26 2.55
CA LEU A 251 -4.23 -6.76 1.18
C LEU A 251 -4.66 -7.85 0.20
N THR A 252 -4.18 -9.08 0.38
CA THR A 252 -4.51 -10.21 -0.51
C THR A 252 -5.99 -10.56 -0.44
N ILE A 253 -6.54 -10.78 0.77
CA ILE A 253 -7.95 -11.14 0.90
C ILE A 253 -8.87 -10.00 0.43
N LEU A 254 -8.49 -8.74 0.64
CA LEU A 254 -9.23 -7.59 0.11
C LEU A 254 -9.19 -7.59 -1.43
N ALA A 255 -8.01 -7.74 -2.05
CA ALA A 255 -7.87 -7.77 -3.50
C ALA A 255 -8.68 -8.92 -4.14
N VAL A 256 -8.56 -10.13 -3.59
CA VAL A 256 -9.35 -11.29 -4.01
C VAL A 256 -10.83 -10.98 -3.85
N SER A 257 -11.27 -10.44 -2.72
CA SER A 257 -12.69 -10.14 -2.51
C SER A 257 -13.28 -9.16 -3.53
N VAL A 258 -12.50 -8.15 -3.97
CA VAL A 258 -12.94 -7.18 -5.00
C VAL A 258 -13.06 -7.85 -6.36
N VAL A 259 -12.10 -8.69 -6.75
CA VAL A 259 -12.14 -9.38 -8.05
C VAL A 259 -13.31 -10.38 -8.11
N TYR A 260 -13.70 -10.97 -6.99
CA TYR A 260 -14.81 -11.93 -6.91
C TYR A 260 -16.17 -11.28 -6.62
N ASN A 261 -16.25 -9.96 -6.42
CA ASN A 261 -17.52 -9.28 -6.10
C ASN A 261 -18.53 -9.26 -7.27
N LYS A 262 -18.14 -9.76 -8.46
CA LYS A 262 -19.06 -10.04 -9.58
C LYS A 262 -19.85 -11.34 -9.31
N LYS A 263 -20.92 -11.22 -8.52
CA LYS A 263 -22.14 -12.04 -8.35
C LYS A 263 -22.16 -13.59 -8.44
N GLU A 264 -21.12 -14.33 -8.82
CA GLU A 264 -21.34 -15.76 -9.21
C GLU A 264 -20.46 -16.82 -8.53
N ASN A 265 -19.44 -16.47 -7.74
CA ASN A 265 -18.57 -17.50 -7.14
C ASN A 265 -18.73 -17.63 -5.61
N ARG A 266 -19.42 -18.69 -5.18
CA ARG A 266 -19.59 -19.09 -3.77
C ARG A 266 -18.26 -19.39 -3.04
N TYR A 267 -17.19 -19.69 -3.78
CA TYR A 267 -15.88 -20.03 -3.23
C TYR A 267 -15.01 -18.80 -2.93
N ALA A 268 -15.42 -17.60 -3.35
CA ALA A 268 -14.66 -16.36 -3.17
C ALA A 268 -14.09 -16.12 -1.77
N PRO A 269 -14.83 -16.33 -0.66
CA PRO A 269 -14.28 -16.14 0.68
C PRO A 269 -13.19 -17.17 1.00
N ILE A 270 -13.38 -18.42 0.58
CA ILE A 270 -12.43 -19.51 0.82
C ILE A 270 -11.15 -19.24 0.02
N THR A 271 -11.27 -18.87 -1.25
CA THR A 271 -10.10 -18.51 -2.07
C THR A 271 -9.34 -17.34 -1.47
N GLY A 272 -10.04 -16.33 -0.94
CA GLY A 272 -9.41 -15.20 -0.24
C GLY A 272 -8.64 -15.63 1.01
N VAL A 273 -9.19 -16.56 1.80
CA VAL A 273 -8.52 -17.13 2.98
C VAL A 273 -7.30 -17.95 2.57
N VAL A 274 -7.41 -18.82 1.56
CA VAL A 274 -6.28 -19.61 1.05
C VAL A 274 -5.17 -18.68 0.56
N ALA A 275 -5.52 -17.64 -0.21
CA ALA A 275 -4.58 -16.65 -0.69
C ALA A 275 -3.89 -15.89 0.45
N ALA A 276 -4.62 -15.54 1.50
CA ALA A 276 -4.08 -14.93 2.72
C ALA A 276 -3.13 -15.89 3.47
N CYS A 277 -3.44 -17.18 3.59
CA CYS A 277 -2.50 -18.16 4.16
C CYS A 277 -1.21 -18.23 3.33
N MET A 278 -1.32 -18.22 1.99
CA MET A 278 -0.18 -18.29 1.08
C MET A 278 0.79 -17.10 1.23
N THR A 279 0.34 -15.93 1.71
CA THR A 279 1.26 -14.79 1.89
C THR A 279 2.27 -15.04 3.00
N VAL A 280 2.00 -15.91 3.97
CA VAL A 280 2.90 -16.16 5.11
C VAL A 280 4.22 -16.83 4.69
N PRO A 281 4.22 -18.00 4.01
CA PRO A 281 5.47 -18.57 3.50
C PRO A 281 6.14 -17.70 2.43
N LEU A 282 5.36 -16.96 1.63
CA LEU A 282 5.92 -15.99 0.68
C LEU A 282 6.62 -14.83 1.40
N MET A 283 6.06 -14.33 2.51
CA MET A 283 6.68 -13.30 3.34
C MET A 283 8.00 -13.80 3.95
N ALA A 284 8.00 -14.99 4.54
CA ALA A 284 9.23 -15.59 5.06
C ALA A 284 10.30 -15.73 3.96
N SER A 285 9.91 -16.24 2.78
CA SER A 285 10.83 -16.48 1.66
C SER A 285 11.39 -15.17 1.08
N VAL A 286 10.52 -14.18 0.83
CA VAL A 286 10.93 -12.90 0.23
C VAL A 286 11.81 -12.11 1.21
N SER A 287 11.49 -12.12 2.51
CA SER A 287 12.33 -11.45 3.52
C SER A 287 13.75 -12.03 3.55
N ILE A 288 13.89 -13.36 3.53
CA ILE A 288 15.21 -14.00 3.47
C ILE A 288 15.92 -13.72 2.14
N TRP A 289 15.20 -13.71 1.02
CA TRP A 289 15.80 -13.43 -0.28
C TRP A 289 16.37 -12.02 -0.39
N LEU A 290 15.74 -11.04 0.26
CA LEU A 290 16.12 -9.63 0.23
C LEU A 290 17.12 -9.23 1.33
N LEU A 291 17.30 -10.10 2.32
CA LEU A 291 18.20 -9.91 3.45
C LEU A 291 19.65 -9.53 3.05
N PRO A 292 20.30 -10.18 2.06
CA PRO A 292 21.65 -9.82 1.61
C PRO A 292 21.77 -8.42 1.01
N PHE A 293 20.66 -7.80 0.65
CA PHE A 293 20.61 -6.47 0.06
C PHE A 293 20.15 -5.39 1.05
N GLY A 294 19.80 -5.78 2.29
CA GLY A 294 19.20 -4.86 3.27
C GLY A 294 17.85 -4.32 2.82
N LEU A 295 17.11 -5.05 1.99
CA LEU A 295 15.84 -4.59 1.43
C LEU A 295 14.64 -5.17 2.19
N PRO A 296 13.59 -4.37 2.45
CA PRO A 296 12.34 -4.88 3.01
C PRO A 296 11.53 -5.63 1.95
N ALA A 297 10.75 -6.63 2.38
CA ALA A 297 9.82 -7.37 1.50
C ALA A 297 8.69 -6.51 0.92
N LEU A 298 8.34 -5.41 1.61
CA LEU A 298 7.24 -4.52 1.24
C LEU A 298 5.96 -5.33 0.99
N THR A 299 5.15 -4.96 0.00
CA THR A 299 3.92 -5.68 -0.33
C THR A 299 4.12 -6.77 -1.39
N MET A 300 5.36 -7.24 -1.60
CA MET A 300 5.65 -8.26 -2.63
C MET A 300 4.98 -9.61 -2.35
N PRO A 301 4.92 -10.14 -1.11
CA PRO A 301 4.16 -11.35 -0.81
C PRO A 301 2.68 -11.23 -1.18
N PHE A 302 2.09 -10.06 -0.94
CA PHE A 302 0.73 -9.73 -1.37
C PHE A 302 0.58 -9.79 -2.90
N VAL A 303 1.49 -9.16 -3.66
CA VAL A 303 1.47 -9.16 -5.14
C VAL A 303 1.58 -10.57 -5.70
N LEU A 304 2.56 -11.34 -5.21
CA LEU A 304 2.81 -12.71 -5.65
C LEU A 304 1.61 -13.64 -5.39
N SER A 305 1.07 -13.62 -4.16
CA SER A 305 -0.10 -14.44 -3.82
C SER A 305 -1.32 -14.08 -4.67
N THR A 306 -1.58 -12.78 -4.85
CA THR A 306 -2.72 -12.30 -5.64
C THR A 306 -2.57 -12.68 -7.12
N TRP A 307 -1.39 -12.50 -7.71
CA TRP A 307 -1.14 -12.90 -9.10
C TRP A 307 -1.25 -14.41 -9.31
N LEU A 308 -0.79 -15.24 -8.36
CA LEU A 308 -0.95 -16.68 -8.44
C LEU A 308 -2.42 -17.08 -8.54
N ILE A 309 -3.27 -16.55 -7.65
CA ILE A 309 -4.70 -16.86 -7.63
C ILE A 309 -5.41 -16.31 -8.88
N LEU A 310 -5.16 -15.05 -9.24
CA LEU A 310 -5.82 -14.43 -10.40
C LEU A 310 -5.35 -15.03 -11.72
N GLY A 311 -4.07 -15.40 -11.82
CA GLY A 311 -3.49 -16.08 -12.97
C GLY A 311 -4.03 -17.50 -13.11
N ALA A 312 -4.00 -18.29 -12.03
CA ALA A 312 -4.52 -19.65 -12.02
C ALA A 312 -6.01 -19.70 -12.40
N ARG A 313 -6.80 -18.72 -11.96
CA ARG A 313 -8.23 -18.64 -12.31
C ARG A 313 -8.51 -18.50 -13.81
N LYS A 314 -7.58 -17.95 -14.60
CA LYS A 314 -7.74 -17.89 -16.07
C LYS A 314 -7.77 -19.28 -16.71
N VAL A 315 -7.23 -20.28 -16.03
CA VAL A 315 -7.23 -21.70 -16.44
C VAL A 315 -8.22 -22.52 -15.60
N LEU A 316 -8.35 -22.21 -14.31
CA LEU A 316 -9.18 -22.88 -13.32
C LEU A 316 -10.30 -21.94 -12.83
N PRO A 317 -11.39 -21.73 -13.58
CA PRO A 317 -12.36 -20.64 -13.33
C PRO A 317 -13.14 -20.76 -12.01
N ASN A 318 -13.15 -21.96 -11.41
CA ASN A 318 -13.80 -22.25 -10.13
C ASN A 318 -12.89 -22.04 -8.91
N LEU A 319 -11.59 -21.78 -9.15
CA LEU A 319 -10.66 -21.36 -8.11
C LEU A 319 -11.10 -20.02 -7.54
#